data_AF-A0A0M3JTT6-F1
#
_entry.id   AF-A0A0M3JTT6-F1
#
_cell.length_a   1.000
_cell.length_b   1.000
_cell.length_c   1.000
_cell.angle_alpha   90.00
_cell.angle_beta   90.00
_cell.angle_gamma   90.00
#
_symmetry.space_group_name_H-M   'P 1'
#
loop_
_entity.id
_entity.type
_entity.pdbx_description
1 polymer ?
#
loop_
_entity_poly.entity_id
_entity_poly.type
_entity_poly.pdbx_seq_one_letter_code
_entity_poly.pdbx_strand_id
1 'polypeptide(L)'
;MLQMRTALFLLVVIASVAVQAQSKTLPDKFLGTFKLERDENFDAYLKARGYGWLMRQMIKLAGVTKKFRKAESGRPNRYDMENLTTKKDTHHRDWALGEEFQDEALDSTQHKITFDLKNPDTLTEKHIKMEDPTDVETYEYTRDGDYLVMVSDLLLLLDLK
;
A
#
# COMPACT_ATOMS: atom_id res chain seq x y z
N MET A 1 -10.57 -69.23 -17.65
CA MET A 1 -9.21 -68.65 -17.84
C MET A 1 -9.34 -67.15 -17.65
N LEU A 2 -9.19 -66.69 -16.41
CA LEU A 2 -8.02 -65.93 -15.94
C LEU A 2 -7.70 -64.76 -16.87
N GLN A 3 -7.99 -63.53 -16.44
CA GLN A 3 -6.96 -62.49 -16.29
C GLN A 3 -7.37 -61.49 -15.20
N MET A 4 -6.58 -61.54 -14.13
CA MET A 4 -6.50 -60.58 -13.04
C MET A 4 -6.42 -59.16 -13.59
N ARG A 5 -7.21 -58.23 -13.03
CA ARG A 5 -6.95 -56.80 -13.18
C ARG A 5 -6.62 -56.22 -11.82
N THR A 6 -5.32 -56.08 -11.66
CA THR A 6 -4.52 -55.57 -10.56
C THR A 6 -5.06 -54.23 -10.04
N ALA A 7 -5.15 -54.13 -8.72
CA ALA A 7 -5.33 -52.87 -8.02
C ALA A 7 -4.10 -51.96 -8.24
N LEU A 8 -4.34 -50.70 -8.58
CA LEU A 8 -3.35 -49.64 -8.41
C LEU A 8 -4.09 -48.35 -8.03
N PHE A 9 -4.39 -48.21 -6.74
CA PHE A 9 -4.79 -46.93 -6.17
C PHE A 9 -3.54 -46.05 -6.08
N LEU A 10 -3.34 -45.18 -7.06
CA LEU A 10 -2.34 -44.12 -7.00
C LEU A 10 -2.88 -43.01 -6.10
N LEU A 11 -2.62 -43.10 -4.79
CA LEU A 11 -2.93 -42.03 -3.85
C LEU A 11 -1.86 -40.94 -4.01
N VAL A 12 -2.06 -40.02 -4.96
CA VAL A 12 -1.23 -38.82 -5.08
C VAL A 12 -1.64 -37.87 -3.94
N VAL A 13 -0.93 -37.96 -2.82
CA VAL A 13 -1.00 -36.95 -1.76
C VAL A 13 -0.26 -35.72 -2.27
N ILE A 14 -0.99 -34.81 -2.90
CA ILE A 14 -0.49 -33.45 -3.15
C ILE A 14 -0.44 -32.78 -1.77
N ALA A 15 0.73 -32.82 -1.13
CA ALA A 15 1.00 -31.96 0.01
C ALA A 15 1.04 -30.51 -0.49
N SER A 16 -0.10 -29.83 -0.45
CA SER A 16 -0.16 -28.39 -0.61
C SER A 16 0.58 -27.77 0.57
N VAL A 17 1.82 -27.33 0.32
CA VAL A 17 2.55 -26.48 1.25
C VAL A 17 1.81 -25.15 1.27
N ALA A 18 0.84 -25.00 2.17
CA ALA A 18 0.30 -23.71 2.52
C ALA A 18 1.46 -22.90 3.13
N VAL A 19 1.95 -21.91 2.38
CA VAL A 19 2.86 -20.90 2.93
C VAL A 19 2.10 -20.23 4.06
N GLN A 20 2.44 -20.57 5.30
CA GLN A 20 1.93 -19.87 6.47
C GLN A 20 2.58 -18.48 6.45
N ALA A 21 1.86 -17.50 5.92
CA ALA A 21 2.24 -16.09 6.08
C ALA A 21 2.27 -15.80 7.58
N GLN A 22 3.47 -15.57 8.12
CA GLN A 22 3.61 -15.07 9.47
C GLN A 22 2.95 -13.69 9.52
N SER A 23 1.77 -13.60 10.14
CA SER A 23 0.99 -12.36 10.11
C SER A 23 1.74 -11.28 10.88
N LYS A 24 2.27 -10.29 10.16
CA LYS A 24 2.89 -9.11 10.76
C LYS A 24 1.80 -8.26 11.42
N THR A 25 2.14 -7.62 12.53
CA THR A 25 1.24 -6.68 13.24
C THR A 25 1.76 -5.26 13.03
N LEU A 26 0.87 -4.36 12.62
CA LEU A 26 1.17 -2.92 12.52
C LEU A 26 1.40 -2.34 13.91
N PRO A 27 2.56 -1.71 14.18
CA PRO A 27 2.81 -1.02 15.43
C PRO A 27 1.76 0.07 15.70
N ASP A 28 1.26 0.13 16.93
CA ASP A 28 0.17 1.05 17.33
C ASP A 28 0.50 2.53 17.06
N LYS A 29 1.80 2.88 17.01
CA LYS A 29 2.25 4.23 16.65
C LYS A 29 1.84 4.69 15.24
N PHE A 30 1.50 3.77 14.34
CA PHE A 30 0.99 4.13 13.02
C PHE A 30 -0.54 4.25 12.99
N LEU A 31 -1.24 3.80 14.04
CA LEU A 31 -2.69 3.97 14.16
C LEU A 31 -3.03 5.40 14.58
N GLY A 32 -4.11 5.94 14.03
CA GLY A 32 -4.58 7.28 14.35
C GLY A 32 -5.13 8.04 13.15
N THR A 33 -5.37 9.33 13.37
CA THR A 33 -5.79 10.29 12.35
C THR A 33 -4.72 11.37 12.25
N PHE A 34 -4.20 11.57 11.03
CA PHE A 34 -3.08 12.46 10.74
C PHE A 34 -3.51 13.47 9.69
N LYS A 35 -3.46 14.76 10.03
CA LYS A 35 -3.77 15.85 9.11
C LYS A 35 -2.47 16.42 8.56
N LEU A 36 -2.45 16.69 7.26
CA LEU A 36 -1.33 17.38 6.62
C LEU A 36 -1.18 18.78 7.22
N GLU A 37 -0.02 19.05 7.81
CA GLU A 37 0.29 20.35 8.44
C GLU A 37 1.35 21.13 7.66
N ARG A 38 2.37 20.44 7.14
CA ARG A 38 3.48 21.01 6.38
C ARG A 38 4.01 20.02 5.35
N ASP A 39 4.65 20.55 4.32
CA ASP A 39 5.31 19.78 3.27
C ASP A 39 6.67 20.37 2.92
N GLU A 40 7.58 19.52 2.43
CA GLU A 40 8.88 19.90 1.92
C GLU A 40 9.04 19.36 0.49
N ASN A 41 9.47 20.20 -0.45
CA ASN A 41 9.65 19.85 -1.87
C ASN A 41 8.41 19.27 -2.59
N PHE A 42 7.20 19.43 -2.06
CA PHE A 42 6.01 18.80 -2.63
C PHE A 42 5.64 19.33 -4.02
N ASP A 43 5.79 20.64 -4.28
CA ASP A 43 5.56 21.17 -5.65
C ASP A 43 6.57 20.62 -6.66
N ALA A 44 7.83 20.46 -6.25
CA ALA A 44 8.87 19.88 -7.09
C ALA A 44 8.60 18.41 -7.40
N TYR A 45 8.19 17.64 -6.40
CA TYR A 45 7.71 16.25 -6.57
C TYR A 45 6.54 16.18 -7.56
N LEU A 46 5.49 16.98 -7.34
CA LEU A 46 4.32 16.98 -8.24
C LEU A 46 4.70 17.39 -9.67
N LYS A 47 5.61 18.35 -9.82
CA LYS A 47 6.12 18.75 -11.14
C LYS A 47 6.89 17.61 -11.81
N ALA A 48 7.74 16.89 -11.07
CA ALA A 48 8.48 15.75 -11.57
C ALA A 48 7.57 14.56 -11.94
N ARG A 49 6.43 14.41 -11.25
CA ARG A 49 5.36 13.47 -11.64
C ARG A 49 4.51 13.93 -12.82
N GLY A 50 4.83 15.07 -13.43
CA GLY A 50 4.16 15.56 -14.65
C GLY A 50 2.89 16.36 -14.41
N TYR A 51 2.54 16.70 -13.16
CA TYR A 51 1.37 17.54 -12.90
C TYR A 51 1.59 18.96 -13.40
N GLY A 52 0.68 19.45 -14.24
CA GLY A 52 0.65 20.84 -14.71
C GLY A 52 0.45 21.85 -13.56
N TRP A 53 0.88 23.10 -13.76
CA TRP A 53 0.94 24.12 -12.70
C TRP A 53 -0.37 24.30 -11.93
N LEU A 54 -1.50 24.37 -12.64
CA LEU A 54 -2.82 24.55 -12.03
C LEU A 54 -3.21 23.36 -11.14
N MET A 55 -2.98 22.13 -11.60
CA MET A 55 -3.29 20.92 -10.82
C MET A 55 -2.44 20.83 -9.56
N ARG A 56 -1.16 21.24 -9.62
CA ARG A 56 -0.31 21.29 -8.43
C ARG A 56 -0.85 22.23 -7.36
N GLN A 57 -1.32 23.42 -7.74
CA GLN A 57 -1.92 24.35 -6.79
C GLN A 57 -3.18 23.75 -6.15
N MET A 58 -4.01 23.09 -6.95
CA MET A 58 -5.22 22.43 -6.44
C MET A 58 -4.90 21.29 -5.47
N ILE A 59 -3.89 20.46 -5.75
CA ILE A 59 -3.46 19.36 -4.86
C ILE A 59 -2.92 19.92 -3.54
N LYS A 60 -2.10 20.98 -3.58
CA LYS A 60 -1.56 21.61 -2.37
C LYS A 60 -2.63 22.26 -1.49
N LEU A 61 -3.68 22.80 -2.09
CA LEU A 61 -4.81 23.38 -1.36
C LEU A 61 -5.78 22.33 -0.82
N ALA A 62 -5.85 21.16 -1.46
CA ALA A 62 -6.64 20.04 -1.00
C ALA A 62 -5.95 19.40 0.21
N GLY A 63 -6.22 19.94 1.40
CA GLY A 63 -5.72 19.35 2.65
C GLY A 63 -6.02 17.85 2.69
N VAL A 64 -5.04 17.08 3.18
CA VAL A 64 -5.12 15.61 3.24
C VAL A 64 -5.22 15.18 4.70
N THR A 65 -6.15 14.28 5.02
CA THR A 65 -6.21 13.59 6.29
C THR A 65 -6.07 12.09 6.06
N LYS A 66 -5.00 11.50 6.59
CA LYS A 66 -4.79 10.04 6.59
C LYS A 66 -5.35 9.43 7.88
N LYS A 67 -6.06 8.32 7.78
CA LYS A 67 -6.49 7.53 8.95
C LYS A 67 -6.04 6.11 8.82
N PHE A 68 -5.43 5.57 9.87
CA PHE A 68 -5.07 4.17 10.00
C PHE A 68 -5.77 3.60 11.23
N ARG A 69 -6.51 2.50 11.06
CA ARG A 69 -7.20 1.82 12.16
C ARG A 69 -7.17 0.31 11.99
N LYS A 70 -7.47 -0.42 13.06
CA LYS A 70 -7.81 -1.84 12.97
C LYS A 70 -9.06 -2.00 12.11
N ALA A 71 -9.13 -3.05 11.31
CA ALA A 71 -10.24 -3.27 10.39
C ALA A 71 -11.57 -3.37 11.14
N GLU A 72 -12.61 -2.73 10.59
CA GLU A 72 -13.96 -2.80 11.16
C GLU A 72 -14.55 -4.21 11.16
N SER A 73 -14.06 -5.09 10.28
CA SER A 73 -14.44 -6.51 10.25
C SER A 73 -14.08 -7.27 11.54
N GLY A 74 -13.18 -6.73 12.37
CA GLY A 74 -12.69 -7.37 13.59
C GLY A 74 -11.69 -8.51 13.35
N ARG A 75 -11.29 -8.77 12.10
CA ARG A 75 -10.29 -9.79 11.78
C ARG A 75 -8.92 -9.43 12.37
N PRO A 76 -8.21 -10.39 12.99
CA PRO A 76 -6.89 -10.12 13.55
C PRO A 76 -5.88 -9.76 12.46
N ASN A 77 -4.98 -8.82 12.77
CA ASN A 77 -3.92 -8.33 11.85
C ASN A 77 -4.46 -7.83 10.50
N ARG A 78 -5.65 -7.23 10.53
CA ARG A 78 -6.27 -6.53 9.40
C ARG A 78 -6.50 -5.08 9.76
N TYR A 79 -6.38 -4.20 8.78
CA TYR A 79 -6.41 -2.76 8.96
C TYR A 79 -7.26 -2.08 7.90
N ASP A 80 -7.76 -0.90 8.24
CA ASP A 80 -8.39 0.01 7.29
C ASP A 80 -7.55 1.29 7.21
N MET A 81 -7.40 1.80 5.99
CA MET A 81 -6.74 3.07 5.70
C MET A 81 -7.65 3.98 4.89
N GLU A 82 -7.73 5.25 5.27
CA GLU A 82 -8.47 6.27 4.52
C GLU A 82 -7.55 7.43 4.17
N ASN A 83 -7.59 7.86 2.91
CA ASN A 83 -7.15 9.20 2.52
C ASN A 83 -8.38 10.06 2.35
N LEU A 84 -8.56 11.06 3.20
CA LEU A 84 -9.65 12.02 3.10
C LEU A 84 -9.11 13.32 2.52
N THR A 85 -9.68 13.81 1.43
CA THR A 85 -9.27 15.06 0.79
C THR A 85 -10.49 15.94 0.52
N THR A 86 -10.26 17.17 0.06
CA THR A 86 -11.38 18.07 -0.30
C THR A 86 -12.17 17.59 -1.52
N LYS A 87 -11.59 16.74 -2.37
CA LYS A 87 -12.21 16.34 -3.64
C LYS A 87 -12.61 14.87 -3.71
N LYS A 88 -11.71 13.98 -3.31
CA LYS A 88 -11.90 12.53 -3.42
C LYS A 88 -11.28 11.84 -2.23
N ASP A 89 -12.02 10.89 -1.69
CA ASP A 89 -11.55 10.04 -0.63
C ASP A 89 -11.22 8.65 -1.18
N THR A 90 -10.24 7.97 -0.56
CA THR A 90 -10.00 6.53 -0.79
C THR A 90 -10.18 5.78 0.51
N HIS A 91 -10.67 4.53 0.40
CA HIS A 91 -11.00 3.68 1.54
C HIS A 91 -10.49 2.26 1.32
N HIS A 92 -9.26 2.00 1.74
CA HIS A 92 -8.66 0.66 1.67
C HIS A 92 -9.06 -0.14 2.90
N ARG A 93 -9.83 -1.22 2.71
CA ARG A 93 -10.44 -2.02 3.78
C ARG A 93 -9.76 -3.38 3.94
N ASP A 94 -9.71 -3.87 5.16
CA ASP A 94 -9.32 -5.26 5.47
C ASP A 94 -7.95 -5.70 4.88
N TRP A 95 -7.03 -4.75 4.68
CA TRP A 95 -5.69 -5.09 4.19
C TRP A 95 -4.83 -5.67 5.32
N ALA A 96 -3.84 -6.47 4.95
CA ALA A 96 -2.83 -6.98 5.88
C ALA A 96 -1.42 -6.61 5.39
N LEU A 97 -0.49 -6.54 6.34
CA LEU A 97 0.91 -6.25 6.03
C LEU A 97 1.53 -7.35 5.17
N GLY A 98 2.15 -6.95 4.06
CA GLY A 98 2.79 -7.84 3.09
C GLY A 98 1.82 -8.49 2.09
N GLU A 99 0.52 -8.21 2.18
CA GLU A 99 -0.49 -8.70 1.22
C GLU A 99 -0.83 -7.63 0.19
N GLU A 100 -0.63 -7.95 -1.10
CA GLU A 100 -1.05 -7.10 -2.22
C GLU A 100 -2.58 -7.17 -2.37
N PHE A 101 -3.20 -6.02 -2.56
CA PHE A 101 -4.61 -5.91 -2.94
C PHE A 101 -4.78 -4.89 -4.07
N GLN A 102 -5.92 -4.95 -4.75
CA GLN A 102 -6.26 -4.00 -5.81
C GLN A 102 -7.34 -3.05 -5.32
N ASP A 103 -7.13 -1.75 -5.51
CA ASP A 103 -8.13 -0.73 -5.21
C ASP A 103 -7.90 0.55 -6.03
N GLU A 104 -8.87 1.46 -5.99
CA GLU A 104 -8.79 2.77 -6.63
C GLU A 104 -7.92 3.73 -5.80
N ALA A 105 -6.96 4.40 -6.44
CA ALA A 105 -6.11 5.42 -5.82
C ALA A 105 -6.70 6.84 -5.97
N LEU A 106 -6.03 7.83 -5.38
CA LEU A 106 -6.47 9.24 -5.41
C LEU A 106 -6.50 9.85 -6.82
N ASP A 107 -5.74 9.29 -7.78
CA ASP A 107 -5.76 9.70 -9.18
C ASP A 107 -6.93 9.10 -9.98
N SER A 108 -7.81 8.33 -9.31
CA SER A 108 -8.97 7.63 -9.91
C SER A 108 -8.61 6.50 -10.87
N THR A 109 -7.40 5.96 -10.77
CA THR A 109 -6.99 4.76 -11.49
C THR A 109 -6.87 3.56 -10.54
N GLN A 110 -6.87 2.35 -11.11
CA GLN A 110 -6.73 1.11 -10.34
C GLN A 110 -5.25 0.82 -10.08
N HIS A 111 -4.90 0.59 -8.82
CA HIS A 111 -3.54 0.27 -8.38
C HIS A 111 -3.52 -1.08 -7.69
N LYS A 112 -2.40 -1.79 -7.83
CA LYS A 112 -1.98 -2.81 -6.87
C LYS A 112 -1.27 -2.11 -5.72
N ILE A 113 -1.79 -2.27 -4.51
CA ILE A 113 -1.35 -1.60 -3.31
C ILE A 113 -0.81 -2.65 -2.33
N THR A 114 0.30 -2.37 -1.67
CA THR A 114 0.84 -3.23 -0.62
C THR A 114 1.35 -2.37 0.53
N PHE A 115 0.77 -2.53 1.71
CA PHE A 115 1.35 -2.00 2.94
C PHE A 115 2.28 -3.03 3.55
N ASP A 116 3.46 -2.65 4.01
CA ASP A 116 4.36 -3.56 4.73
C ASP A 116 5.30 -2.82 5.69
N LEU A 117 6.01 -3.54 6.55
CA LEU A 117 7.04 -2.97 7.43
C LEU A 117 8.42 -3.27 6.83
N LYS A 118 9.17 -2.22 6.49
CA LYS A 118 10.60 -2.32 6.18
C LYS A 118 11.40 -2.67 7.44
N ASN A 119 10.98 -2.12 8.57
CA ASN A 119 11.44 -2.40 9.93
C ASN A 119 10.34 -1.94 10.92
N PRO A 120 10.46 -2.16 12.25
CA PRO A 120 9.44 -1.75 13.23
C PRO A 120 9.13 -0.23 13.25
N ASP A 121 10.01 0.59 12.68
CA ASP A 121 9.93 2.04 12.68
C ASP A 121 9.55 2.66 11.34
N THR A 122 9.43 1.85 10.29
CA THR A 122 9.14 2.32 8.93
C THR A 122 8.07 1.45 8.28
N LEU A 123 6.86 2.02 8.13
CA LEU A 123 5.78 1.47 7.32
C LEU A 123 5.98 1.91 5.86
N THR A 124 5.75 1.02 4.92
CA THR A 124 5.80 1.31 3.48
C THR A 124 4.43 1.12 2.86
N GLU A 125 4.08 1.97 1.90
CA GLU A 125 2.91 1.83 1.03
C GLU A 125 3.40 1.85 -0.41
N LYS A 126 3.32 0.70 -1.08
CA LYS A 126 3.73 0.55 -2.47
C LYS A 126 2.52 0.57 -3.38
N HIS A 127 2.60 1.34 -4.44
CA HIS A 127 1.63 1.41 -5.53
C HIS A 127 2.26 0.94 -6.83
N ILE A 128 1.51 0.15 -7.60
CA ILE A 128 1.80 -0.18 -8.99
C ILE A 128 0.55 0.11 -9.79
N LYS A 129 0.62 1.00 -10.77
CA LYS A 129 -0.54 1.30 -11.63
C LYS A 129 -0.88 0.10 -12.50
N MET A 130 -2.16 -0.22 -12.63
CA MET A 130 -2.57 -1.33 -13.50
C MET A 130 -2.44 -1.01 -14.98
N GLU A 131 -2.66 0.25 -15.36
CA GLU A 131 -2.53 0.70 -16.74
C GLU A 131 -1.06 0.83 -17.19
N ASP A 132 -0.16 1.12 -16.25
CA ASP A 132 1.27 1.20 -16.47
C ASP A 132 2.02 0.52 -15.31
N PRO A 133 2.26 -0.81 -15.40
CA PRO A 133 2.97 -1.55 -14.36
C PRO A 133 4.43 -1.12 -14.14
N THR A 134 4.98 -0.24 -14.98
CA THR A 134 6.31 0.34 -14.79
C THR A 134 6.30 1.56 -13.88
N ASP A 135 5.13 2.20 -13.69
CA ASP A 135 4.93 3.27 -12.71
C ASP A 135 4.76 2.66 -11.32
N VAL A 136 5.90 2.44 -10.66
CA VAL A 136 5.99 1.93 -9.30
C VAL A 136 6.39 3.06 -8.36
N GLU A 137 5.60 3.27 -7.32
CA GLU A 137 5.87 4.29 -6.32
C GLU A 137 5.81 3.67 -4.92
N THR A 138 6.77 4.02 -4.07
CA THR A 138 6.77 3.58 -2.67
C THR A 138 6.84 4.81 -1.77
N TYR A 139 5.92 4.87 -0.82
CA TYR A 139 5.92 5.86 0.24
C TYR A 139 6.41 5.21 1.53
N GLU A 140 7.28 5.90 2.26
CA GLU A 140 7.73 5.49 3.58
C GLU A 140 7.11 6.39 4.65
N TYR A 141 6.64 5.78 5.73
CA TYR A 141 6.02 6.42 6.88
C TYR A 141 6.84 6.16 8.13
N THR A 142 7.22 7.22 8.81
CA THR A 142 7.90 7.18 10.11
C THR A 142 7.18 8.06 11.13
N ARG A 143 7.49 7.88 12.42
CA ARG A 143 6.97 8.71 13.50
C ARG A 143 8.06 9.62 14.03
N ASP A 144 7.76 10.91 14.10
CA ASP A 144 8.59 11.93 14.73
C ASP A 144 7.74 12.71 15.73
N GLY A 145 7.80 12.31 17.00
CA GLY A 145 6.87 12.79 18.02
C GLY A 145 5.41 12.59 17.62
N ASP A 146 4.65 13.69 17.61
CA ASP A 146 3.23 13.70 17.24
C ASP A 146 3.00 13.61 15.72
N TYR A 147 4.06 13.76 14.91
CA TYR A 147 3.97 13.74 13.45
C TYR A 147 4.07 12.32 12.89
N LEU A 148 3.25 12.07 11.87
CA LEU A 148 3.46 11.00 10.89
C LEU A 148 4.15 11.63 9.68
N VAL A 149 5.41 11.26 9.45
CA VAL A 149 6.22 11.79 8.34
C VAL A 149 6.12 10.81 7.18
N MET A 150 5.58 11.29 6.05
CA MET A 150 5.50 10.55 4.79
C MET A 150 6.59 11.06 3.84
N VAL A 151 7.43 10.16 3.37
CA VAL A 151 8.46 10.45 2.37
C VAL A 151 8.16 9.65 1.11
N SER A 152 8.17 10.33 -0.03
CA SER A 152 8.16 9.67 -1.33
C SER A 152 9.56 9.80 -1.92
N ASP A 153 10.24 8.66 -2.05
CA ASP A 153 11.44 8.60 -2.87
C ASP A 153 10.97 8.55 -4.33
N LEU A 154 10.83 9.72 -4.94
CA LEU A 154 10.93 9.79 -6.38
C LEU A 154 12.33 9.26 -6.70
N LEU A 155 12.40 8.02 -7.19
CA LEU A 155 13.66 7.40 -7.60
C LEU A 155 14.22 8.29 -8.73
N LEU A 156 15.07 9.24 -8.34
CA LEU A 156 15.84 10.05 -9.26
C LEU A 156 16.83 9.09 -9.93
N LEU A 157 16.36 8.41 -10.97
CA LEU A 157 17.20 7.99 -12.09
C LEU A 157 17.77 9.28 -12.70
N LEU A 158 18.76 9.87 -12.02
CA LEU A 158 19.69 10.77 -12.66
C LEU A 158 20.47 9.89 -13.63
N ASP A 159 20.04 9.92 -14.89
CA ASP A 159 20.86 9.47 -16.00
C ASP A 159 22.11 10.34 -15.97
N LEU A 160 23.25 9.73 -15.62
CA LEU A 160 24.57 10.34 -15.74
C LEU A 160 24.85 10.44 -17.24
N LYS A 161 24.58 11.60 -17.81
CA LYS A 161 25.15 12.02 -19.10
C LYS A 161 26.11 13.17 -18.90
#